data_AF-A0A925SCB7-F1
#
_entry.id   AF-A0A925SCB7-F1
#
_cell.length_a   1.000
_cell.length_b   1.000
_cell.length_c   1.000
_cell.angle_alpha   90.00
_cell.angle_beta   90.00
_cell.angle_gamma   90.00
#
_symmetry.space_group_name_H-M   'P 1'
#
loop_
_entity.id
_entity.type
_entity.pdbx_description
1 polymer ?
#
loop_
_entity_poly.entity_id
_entity_poly.type
_entity_poly.pdbx_seq_one_letter_code
_entity_poly.pdbx_strand_id
1 'polypeptide(L)' 'MYDKKPNTYTSPDLSKMQAVVIDIKTIIYIALDADPKLARSTYLSRVGMKKL' A
#
# COMPACT_ATOMS: atom_id res chain seq x y z
N MET A 1 -34.22 11.21 -12.74
CA MET A 1 -32.82 11.39 -13.16
C MET A 1 -32.04 10.19 -12.65
N TYR A 2 -31.44 9.39 -13.53
CA TYR A 2 -30.53 8.32 -13.12
C TYR A 2 -29.13 8.92 -13.09
N ASP A 3 -28.59 9.16 -11.89
CA ASP A 3 -27.20 9.54 -11.71
C ASP A 3 -26.32 8.44 -12.33
N LYS A 4 -25.66 8.77 -13.44
CA LYS A 4 -24.72 7.87 -14.10
C LYS A 4 -23.63 7.55 -13.08
N LYS A 5 -23.57 6.29 -12.62
CA LYS A 5 -22.50 5.81 -11.74
C LYS A 5 -21.15 6.20 -12.36
N PRO A 6 -20.24 6.85 -11.63
CA PRO A 6 -18.94 7.21 -12.17
C PRO A 6 -18.23 5.94 -12.64
N ASN A 7 -17.98 5.88 -13.95
CA ASN A 7 -17.41 4.71 -14.63
C ASN A 7 -15.88 4.64 -14.50
N THR A 8 -15.28 5.59 -13.79
CA THR A 8 -13.84 5.72 -13.63
C THR A 8 -13.43 5.34 -12.22
N TYR A 9 -13.19 4.03 -12.04
CA TYR A 9 -12.38 3.54 -10.93
C TYR A 9 -10.92 3.64 -11.37
N THR A 10 -10.28 4.77 -11.10
CA THR A 10 -8.84 4.93 -11.38
C THR A 10 -8.07 4.17 -10.31
N SER A 11 -7.53 3.01 -10.65
CA SER A 11 -6.54 2.33 -9.82
C SER A 11 -5.27 3.20 -9.74
N PRO A 12 -4.61 3.28 -8.58
CA PRO A 12 -3.33 3.94 -8.47
C PRO A 12 -2.32 3.29 -9.42
N ASP A 13 -1.56 4.12 -10.13
CA ASP A 13 -0.54 3.67 -11.07
C ASP A 13 0.67 3.10 -10.31
N LEU A 14 0.86 1.79 -10.39
CA LEU A 14 1.95 1.07 -9.70
C LEU A 14 3.34 1.50 -10.18
N SER A 15 3.47 2.03 -11.39
CA SER A 15 4.76 2.52 -11.90
C SER A 15 5.29 3.73 -11.13
N LYS A 16 4.39 4.43 -10.41
CA LYS A 16 4.69 5.60 -9.59
C LYS A 16 4.80 5.25 -8.10
N MET A 17 4.91 3.96 -7.77
CA MET A 17 4.99 3.47 -6.41
C MET A 17 6.25 2.64 -6.21
N GLN A 18 6.79 2.67 -4.99
CA GLN A 18 7.87 1.82 -4.57
C GLN A 18 7.32 0.54 -3.93
N ALA A 19 7.72 -0.62 -4.46
CA ALA A 19 7.43 -1.90 -3.84
C ALA A 19 8.38 -2.16 -2.66
N VAL A 20 7.81 -2.36 -1.48
CA VAL A 20 8.54 -2.72 -0.26
C VAL A 20 8.13 -4.12 0.15
N VAL A 21 9.09 -5.04 0.07
CA VAL A 21 8.91 -6.43 0.50
C VAL A 21 8.95 -6.49 2.03
N ILE A 22 7.87 -6.93 2.68
CA ILE A 22 7.81 -7.14 4.12
C ILE A 22 8.28 -8.55 4.46
N ASP A 23 7.75 -9.55 3.75
CA ASP A 23 8.11 -10.97 3.85
C ASP A 23 7.96 -11.63 2.46
N ILE A 24 8.10 -12.97 2.39
CA ILE A 24 8.05 -13.73 1.13
C ILE A 24 6.67 -13.67 0.45
N LYS A 25 5.60 -13.42 1.21
CA LYS A 25 4.20 -13.37 0.76
C LYS A 25 3.61 -11.95 0.73
N THR A 26 4.24 -10.99 1.40
CA THR A 26 3.69 -9.66 1.66
C THR A 26 4.55 -8.57 1.03
N ILE A 27 3.96 -7.87 0.07
CA ILE A 27 4.56 -6.71 -0.60
C ILE A 27 3.59 -5.54 -0.44
N ILE A 28 4.10 -4.41 0.06
CA ILE A 28 3.35 -3.16 0.17
C ILE A 28 3.87 -2.16 -0.86
N TYR A 29 2.99 -1.31 -1.36
CA TYR A 29 3.33 -0.25 -2.31
C TYR A 29 3.21 1.10 -1.60
N ILE A 30 4.29 1.88 -1.63
CA ILE A 30 4.35 3.22 -1.04
C ILE A 30 4.67 4.27 -2.10
N ALA A 31 4.50 5.54 -1.78
CA ALA A 31 4.96 6.62 -2.65
C ALA A 31 6.49 6.58 -2.81
N LEU A 32 7.01 7.01 -3.96
CA LEU A 32 8.46 7.01 -4.25
C LEU A 32 9.29 7.84 -3.25
N ASP A 33 8.69 8.90 -2.69
CA ASP A 33 9.35 9.79 -1.73
C ASP A 33 9.20 9.32 -0.27
N ALA A 34 8.50 8.22 -0.03
CA ALA A 34 8.26 7.71 1.31
C ALA A 34 9.40 6.79 1.78
N ASP A 35 9.72 6.82 3.08
CA ASP A 35 10.76 5.95 3.63
C ASP A 35 10.27 4.49 3.73
N PRO A 36 10.92 3.54 3.01
CA PRO A 36 10.57 2.14 3.10
C PRO A 36 10.68 1.58 4.52
N LYS A 37 11.63 2.03 5.35
CA LYS A 37 11.79 1.51 6.73
C LYS A 37 10.61 1.87 7.62
N LEU A 38 10.17 3.12 7.54
CA LEU A 38 8.99 3.61 8.26
C LEU A 38 7.72 2.92 7.78
N ALA A 39 7.60 2.65 6.48
CA ALA A 39 6.48 1.89 5.93
C ALA A 39 6.43 0.47 6.48
N ARG A 40 7.58 -0.22 6.56
CA ARG A 40 7.67 -1.56 7.18
C ARG A 40 7.24 -1.54 8.64
N SER A 41 7.81 -0.64 9.44
CA SER A 41 7.48 -0.55 10.86
C SER A 41 6.00 -0.24 11.08
N THR A 42 5.45 0.70 10.32
CA THR A 42 4.02 1.06 10.37
C THR A 42 3.12 -0.13 10.04
N TYR A 43 3.45 -0.87 8.97
CA TYR A 43 2.70 -2.06 8.58
C TYR A 43 2.72 -3.12 9.70
N LEU A 44 3.90 -3.41 10.25
CA LEU A 44 4.07 -4.40 11.32
C LEU A 44 3.34 -3.98 12.62
N SER A 45 3.38 -2.69 12.97
CA SER A 45 2.64 -2.14 14.10
C SER A 45 1.12 -2.24 13.91
N ARG A 46 0.63 -2.10 12.67
CA ARG A 46 -0.80 -2.14 12.34
C ARG A 46 -1.37 -3.55 12.25
N VAL A 47 -0.59 -4.50 11.69
CA VAL A 47 -1.00 -5.91 11.58
C VAL A 47 -1.04 -6.59 12.95
N GLY A 48 -0.53 -5.94 14.00
CA GLY A 48 -0.64 -6.45 15.34
C GLY A 48 0.20 -7.71 15.53
N MET A 49 1.45 -7.70 15.05
CA MET A 49 2.45 -8.62 15.56
C MET A 49 2.65 -8.32 17.05
N LYS A 50 1.76 -8.90 17.88
CA LYS A 50 2.16 -9.58 19.11
C LYS A 50 3.43 -10.32 18.77
N LYS A 51 4.52 -9.96 19.46
CA LYS A 51 5.83 -10.62 19.41
C LYS A 51 5.68 -12.10 19.05
N LEU A 52 6.36 -12.53 17.98
CA LEU A 52 6.82 -13.91 17.87
C LEU A 52 7.78 -14.20 19.01
#